data_AF-A0A7C5FQ23-F1
#
_entry.id   AF-A0A7C5FQ23-F1
#
_cell.length_a   1.000
_cell.length_b   1.000
_cell.length_c   1.000
_cell.angle_alpha   90.00
_cell.angle_beta   90.00
_cell.angle_gamma   90.00
#
_symmetry.space_group_name_H-M   'P 1'
#
loop_
_entity.id
_entity.type
_entity.pdbx_description
1 polymer ?
#
loop_
_entity_poly.entity_id
_entity_poly.type
_entity_poly.pdbx_seq_one_letter_code
_entity_poly.pdbx_strand_id
1 'polypeptide(L)'
;MNYAKLSLNLDISNSTRIDVSQLIRLIVGNGLLAIAYFIAGLFTLTLSLLPSGATPLWAPAGIALAAVLVWGYRLLPGVFLGACLIVTNLIDPINSVASGLCLLIGFQALFHAWFGRWLLVHFKIWPSTLVFDESIIKFLLIGGMVSSFFPALLTIAVE
;
A
#
# COMPACT_ATOMS: atom_id res chain seq x y z
N MET A 1 -25.52 -14.80 -41.32
CA MET A 1 -25.34 -13.47 -40.71
C MET A 1 -25.64 -13.44 -39.19
N ASN A 2 -25.65 -14.58 -38.49
CA ASN A 2 -25.99 -14.66 -37.05
C ASN A 2 -24.81 -15.09 -36.15
N TYR A 3 -23.73 -15.62 -36.73
CA TYR A 3 -22.60 -16.17 -35.99
C TYR A 3 -21.76 -15.08 -35.30
N ALA A 4 -21.58 -13.93 -35.93
CA ALA A 4 -20.83 -12.81 -35.37
C ALA A 4 -21.52 -12.17 -34.14
N LYS A 5 -22.86 -12.17 -34.11
CA LYS A 5 -23.62 -11.73 -32.93
C LYS A 5 -23.53 -12.73 -31.78
N LEU A 6 -23.53 -14.03 -32.09
CA LEU A 6 -23.42 -15.09 -31.10
C LEU A 6 -22.02 -15.11 -30.45
N SER A 7 -20.96 -14.95 -31.25
CA SER A 7 -19.58 -14.89 -30.75
C SER A 7 -19.32 -13.66 -29.90
N LEU A 8 -19.84 -12.49 -30.29
CA LEU A 8 -19.77 -11.26 -29.48
C LEU A 8 -20.50 -11.41 -28.14
N ASN A 9 -21.69 -12.02 -28.12
CA ASN A 9 -22.43 -12.24 -26.88
C ASN A 9 -21.75 -13.26 -25.95
N LEU A 10 -21.09 -14.28 -26.51
CA LEU A 10 -20.30 -15.24 -25.73
C LEU A 10 -19.03 -14.60 -25.14
N ASP A 11 -18.34 -13.72 -25.88
CA ASP A 11 -17.19 -12.96 -25.36
C ASP A 11 -17.59 -11.97 -24.25
N ILE A 12 -18.72 -11.27 -24.41
CA ILE A 12 -19.24 -10.33 -23.40
C ILE A 12 -19.70 -11.09 -22.14
N SER A 13 -20.30 -12.28 -22.31
CA SER A 13 -20.71 -13.15 -21.20
C SER A 13 -19.52 -13.76 -20.47
N ASN A 14 -18.37 -13.98 -21.14
CA ASN A 14 -17.17 -14.52 -20.51
C ASN A 14 -16.32 -13.42 -19.84
N SER A 15 -16.29 -12.21 -20.40
CA SER A 15 -15.56 -11.06 -19.85
C SER A 15 -16.15 -10.49 -18.55
N THR A 16 -17.37 -10.88 -18.18
CA THR A 16 -18.09 -10.35 -17.01
C THR A 16 -18.11 -11.30 -15.81
N ARG A 17 -17.61 -12.55 -15.96
CA ARG A 17 -17.41 -13.44 -14.81
C ARG A 17 -16.10 -13.08 -14.13
N ILE A 18 -16.19 -12.42 -12.98
CA ILE A 18 -15.06 -12.39 -12.05
C ILE A 18 -14.77 -13.84 -11.67
N ASP A 19 -13.65 -14.37 -12.15
CA ASP A 19 -13.19 -15.71 -11.78
C ASP A 19 -13.04 -15.77 -10.26
N VAL A 20 -13.76 -16.70 -9.62
CA VAL A 20 -13.72 -16.89 -8.16
C VAL A 20 -12.28 -17.10 -7.66
N SER A 21 -11.44 -17.74 -8.47
CA SER A 21 -10.01 -17.92 -8.18
C SER A 21 -9.23 -16.60 -8.12
N GLN A 22 -9.56 -15.63 -8.96
CA GLN A 22 -8.96 -14.30 -8.93
C GLN A 22 -9.41 -13.53 -7.70
N LEU A 23 -10.69 -13.60 -7.35
CA LEU A 23 -11.22 -12.97 -6.14
C LEU A 23 -10.55 -13.52 -4.87
N ILE A 24 -10.41 -14.84 -4.76
CA ILE A 24 -9.71 -15.48 -3.64
C ILE A 24 -8.27 -14.99 -3.54
N ARG A 25 -7.54 -14.93 -4.67
CA ARG A 25 -6.16 -14.41 -4.70
C ARG A 25 -6.07 -12.96 -4.23
N LEU A 26 -7.05 -12.13 -4.59
CA LEU A 26 -7.09 -10.73 -4.15
C LEU A 26 -7.35 -10.60 -2.66
N ILE A 27 -8.32 -11.33 -2.13
CA ILE A 27 -8.65 -11.29 -0.69
C ILE A 27 -7.47 -11.80 0.13
N VAL A 28 -6.91 -12.95 -0.26
CA VAL A 28 -5.73 -13.52 0.40
C VAL A 28 -4.53 -12.60 0.30
N GLY A 29 -4.27 -12.02 -0.87
CA GLY A 29 -3.16 -11.09 -1.07
C GLY A 29 -3.28 -9.82 -0.21
N ASN A 30 -4.47 -9.22 -0.16
CA ASN A 30 -4.72 -8.05 0.69
C ASN A 30 -4.63 -8.40 2.18
N GLY A 31 -5.16 -9.55 2.60
CA GLY A 31 -5.07 -10.03 3.98
C GLY A 31 -3.64 -10.29 4.42
N LEU A 32 -2.85 -10.99 3.60
CA LEU A 32 -1.43 -11.24 3.88
C LEU A 32 -0.64 -9.94 3.94
N LEU A 33 -0.90 -8.99 3.03
CA LEU A 33 -0.24 -7.69 3.05
C LEU A 33 -0.59 -6.90 4.31
N ALA A 34 -1.87 -6.88 4.72
CA ALA A 34 -2.29 -6.20 5.93
C ALA A 34 -1.59 -6.77 7.18
N ILE A 35 -1.48 -8.10 7.27
CA ILE A 35 -0.78 -8.79 8.36
C ILE A 35 0.71 -8.45 8.34
N ALA A 36 1.37 -8.54 7.17
CA ALA A 36 2.79 -8.22 7.04
C ALA A 36 3.08 -6.75 7.41
N TYR A 37 2.23 -5.83 6.96
CA TYR A 37 2.29 -4.41 7.29
C TYR A 37 2.15 -4.20 8.80
N PHE A 38 1.16 -4.83 9.42
CA PHE A 38 0.90 -4.71 10.85
C PHE A 38 2.06 -5.25 11.69
N ILE A 39 2.56 -6.46 11.40
CA ILE A 39 3.68 -7.06 12.13
C ILE A 39 4.95 -6.21 12.00
N ALA A 40 5.26 -5.74 10.79
CA ALA A 40 6.38 -4.83 10.58
C ALA A 40 6.20 -3.52 11.35
N GLY A 41 4.96 -3.03 11.46
CA GLY A 41 4.61 -1.83 12.20
C GLY A 41 4.85 -2.00 13.69
N LEU A 42 4.40 -3.12 14.27
CA LEU A 42 4.67 -3.47 15.66
C LEU A 42 6.17 -3.53 15.93
N PHE A 43 6.95 -4.17 15.05
CA PHE A 43 8.40 -4.23 15.21
C PHE A 43 9.02 -2.83 15.18
N THR A 44 8.66 -2.02 14.20
CA THR A 44 9.10 -0.63 14.08
C THR A 44 8.72 0.20 15.31
N LEU A 45 7.53 0.02 15.88
CA LEU A 45 7.07 0.73 17.08
C LEU A 45 7.94 0.42 18.31
N THR A 46 8.56 -0.78 18.38
CA THR A 46 9.53 -1.08 19.45
C THR A 46 10.83 -0.29 19.33
N LEU A 47 11.13 0.25 18.14
CA LEU A 47 12.27 1.15 17.89
C LEU A 47 11.91 2.64 18.09
N SER A 48 10.69 2.95 18.54
CA SER A 48 10.27 4.34 18.80
C SER A 48 11.17 4.99 19.84
N LEU A 49 11.74 6.15 19.48
CA LEU A 49 12.55 6.93 20.40
C LEU A 49 11.64 7.88 21.20
N LEU A 50 11.74 7.87 22.53
CA LEU A 50 11.15 8.90 23.38
C LEU A 50 11.97 10.20 23.26
N PRO A 51 11.35 11.40 23.28
CA PRO A 51 9.94 11.70 23.61
C PRO A 51 9.03 11.89 22.40
N SER A 52 9.56 11.89 21.17
CA SER A 52 8.80 12.23 19.95
C SER A 52 7.88 11.10 19.45
N GLY A 53 8.09 9.86 19.91
CA GLY A 53 7.38 8.70 19.36
C GLY A 53 7.76 8.41 17.90
N ALA A 54 8.79 9.08 17.38
CA ALA A 54 9.28 8.86 16.03
C ALA A 54 10.12 7.59 15.98
N THR A 55 9.86 6.77 14.97
CA THR A 55 10.65 5.57 14.71
C THR A 55 11.71 5.89 13.65
N PRO A 56 12.97 5.45 13.84
CA PRO A 56 14.05 5.72 12.88
C PRO A 56 13.82 5.04 11.52
N LEU A 57 13.03 3.96 11.49
CA LEU A 57 12.70 3.23 10.28
C LEU A 57 11.22 2.84 10.26
N TRP A 58 10.50 3.20 9.19
CA TRP A 58 9.11 2.77 8.98
C TRP A 58 9.03 1.67 7.92
N ALA A 59 9.43 0.45 8.31
CA ALA A 59 9.42 -0.74 7.46
C ALA A 59 8.06 -1.02 6.76
N PRO A 60 6.89 -0.77 7.37
CA PRO A 60 5.60 -1.05 6.72
C PRO A 60 5.40 -0.32 5.39
N ALA A 61 5.87 0.92 5.27
CA ALA A 61 5.75 1.68 4.03
C ALA A 61 6.54 1.04 2.88
N GLY A 62 7.75 0.53 3.17
CA GLY A 62 8.56 -0.19 2.19
C GLY A 62 7.90 -1.48 1.72
N ILE A 63 7.32 -2.25 2.64
CA ILE A 63 6.58 -3.49 2.32
C ILE A 63 5.36 -3.17 1.45
N ALA A 64 4.58 -2.15 1.81
CA ALA A 64 3.44 -1.70 1.03
C ALA A 64 3.83 -1.29 -0.39
N LEU A 65 4.88 -0.47 -0.53
CA LEU A 65 5.36 -0.03 -1.84
C LEU A 65 5.86 -1.21 -2.69
N ALA A 66 6.66 -2.11 -2.11
CA ALA A 66 7.16 -3.30 -2.78
C ALA A 66 6.02 -4.21 -3.25
N ALA A 67 5.05 -4.48 -2.37
CA ALA A 67 3.90 -5.30 -2.71
C ALA A 67 3.05 -4.67 -3.82
N VAL A 68 2.80 -3.36 -3.74
CA VAL A 68 2.05 -2.63 -4.75
C VAL A 68 2.82 -2.58 -6.07
N LEU A 69 4.16 -2.45 -6.08
CA LEU A 69 4.99 -2.53 -7.29
C LEU A 69 4.91 -3.89 -8.00
N VAL A 70 5.01 -4.98 -7.24
CA VAL A 70 5.00 -6.35 -7.77
C VAL A 70 3.60 -6.78 -8.23
N TRP A 71 2.58 -6.59 -7.38
CA TRP A 71 1.24 -7.16 -7.60
C TRP A 71 0.18 -6.16 -8.08
N GLY A 72 0.51 -4.87 -8.19
CA GLY A 72 -0.43 -3.86 -8.68
C GLY A 72 -1.10 -3.04 -7.59
N TYR A 73 -1.86 -2.05 -8.05
CA TYR A 73 -2.76 -1.25 -7.21
C TYR A 73 -3.90 -2.05 -6.56
N ARG A 74 -4.04 -3.33 -6.92
CA ARG A 74 -5.05 -4.26 -6.38
C ARG A 74 -4.82 -4.60 -4.89
N LEU A 75 -3.61 -4.37 -4.39
CA LEU A 75 -3.25 -4.59 -2.99
C LEU A 75 -3.35 -3.34 -2.10
N LEU A 76 -3.74 -2.19 -2.68
CA LEU A 76 -3.93 -0.95 -1.91
C LEU A 76 -4.90 -1.09 -0.71
N PRO A 77 -6.02 -1.85 -0.81
CA PRO A 77 -6.88 -2.08 0.36
C PRO A 77 -6.14 -2.75 1.53
N GLY A 78 -5.22 -3.68 1.25
CA GLY A 78 -4.41 -4.34 2.28
C GLY A 78 -3.47 -3.36 3.00
N VAL A 79 -2.93 -2.38 2.29
CA VAL A 79 -2.12 -1.29 2.89
C VAL A 79 -2.97 -0.46 3.85
N PHE A 80 -4.16 -0.05 3.41
CA PHE A 80 -5.11 0.71 4.23
C PHE A 80 -5.49 -0.05 5.50
N LEU A 81 -5.86 -1.33 5.35
CA LEU A 81 -6.24 -2.19 6.48
C LEU A 81 -5.08 -2.39 7.45
N GLY A 82 -3.87 -2.65 6.94
CA GLY A 82 -2.67 -2.78 7.76
C GLY A 82 -2.38 -1.52 8.58
N ALA A 83 -2.52 -0.34 7.98
CA ALA A 83 -2.35 0.94 8.68
C ALA A 83 -3.43 1.16 9.77
N CYS A 84 -4.69 0.88 9.46
CA CYS A 84 -5.78 0.94 10.45
C CYS A 84 -5.57 -0.01 11.63
N LEU A 85 -5.08 -1.23 11.38
CA LEU A 85 -4.77 -2.19 12.46
C LEU A 85 -3.74 -1.63 13.44
N ILE A 86 -2.72 -0.94 12.94
CA ILE A 86 -1.74 -0.25 13.80
C ILE A 86 -2.43 0.82 14.65
N VAL A 87 -3.30 1.65 14.06
CA VAL A 87 -4.04 2.70 14.81
C VAL A 87 -4.89 2.08 15.91
N THR A 88 -5.64 1.01 15.61
CA THR A 88 -6.48 0.32 16.61
C THR A 88 -5.69 -0.43 17.68
N ASN A 89 -4.40 -0.69 17.44
CA ASN A 89 -3.51 -1.25 18.45
C ASN A 89 -2.98 -0.18 19.41
N LEU A 90 -2.83 1.06 18.94
CA LEU A 90 -2.35 2.19 19.73
C LEU A 90 -3.48 2.92 20.48
N ILE A 91 -4.69 2.92 19.92
CA ILE A 91 -5.85 3.65 20.43
C ILE A 91 -7.06 2.73 20.46
N ASP A 92 -7.80 2.74 21.56
CA ASP A 92 -9.00 1.92 21.71
C ASP A 92 -10.01 2.18 20.58
N PRO A 93 -10.49 1.13 19.89
CA PRO A 93 -11.35 1.26 18.71
C PRO A 93 -12.74 1.81 19.00
N ILE A 94 -13.16 1.82 20.27
CA ILE A 94 -14.43 2.41 20.72
C ILE A 94 -14.36 3.95 20.70
N ASN A 95 -13.17 4.52 20.71
CA ASN A 95 -12.97 5.96 20.66
C ASN A 95 -13.28 6.50 19.25
N SER A 96 -14.16 7.50 19.16
CA SER A 96 -14.48 8.18 17.90
C SER A 96 -13.26 8.80 17.20
N VAL A 97 -12.20 9.12 17.95
CA VAL A 97 -10.93 9.63 17.39
C VAL A 97 -10.17 8.52 16.64
N ALA A 98 -10.27 7.27 17.08
CA ALA A 98 -9.54 6.14 16.48
C ALA A 98 -10.00 5.88 15.04
N SER A 99 -11.30 5.98 14.77
CA SER A 99 -11.86 5.79 13.42
C SER A 99 -11.40 6.90 12.47
N GLY A 100 -11.41 8.16 12.92
CA GLY A 100 -10.88 9.30 12.17
C GLY A 100 -9.40 9.15 11.82
N LEU A 101 -8.58 8.76 12.79
CA LEU A 101 -7.15 8.53 12.58
C LEU A 101 -6.87 7.32 11.68
N CYS A 102 -7.64 6.24 11.79
CA CYS A 102 -7.51 5.08 10.90
C CYS A 102 -7.83 5.47 9.45
N LEU A 103 -8.90 6.23 9.20
CA LEU A 103 -9.18 6.75 7.85
C LEU A 103 -8.01 7.61 7.36
N LEU A 104 -7.58 8.58 8.16
CA LEU A 104 -6.56 9.56 7.78
C LEU A 104 -5.21 8.89 7.48
N ILE A 105 -4.69 8.07 8.39
CA ILE A 105 -3.42 7.35 8.25
C ILE A 105 -3.53 6.28 7.16
N GLY A 106 -4.67 5.59 7.07
CA GLY A 106 -4.94 4.60 6.04
C GLY A 106 -4.92 5.21 4.64
N PHE A 107 -5.60 6.34 4.42
CA PHE A 107 -5.58 7.05 3.14
C PHE A 107 -4.19 7.59 2.82
N GLN A 108 -3.47 8.10 3.83
CA GLN A 108 -2.09 8.55 3.67
C GLN A 108 -1.16 7.40 3.23
N ALA A 109 -1.28 6.22 3.84
CA ALA A 109 -0.49 5.04 3.48
C ALA A 109 -0.83 4.52 2.07
N LEU A 110 -2.12 4.51 1.73
CA LEU A 110 -2.61 4.13 0.42
C LEU A 110 -2.08 5.07 -0.67
N PHE A 111 -2.18 6.38 -0.44
CA PHE A 111 -1.70 7.40 -1.38
C PHE A 111 -0.19 7.33 -1.57
N HIS A 112 0.57 7.10 -0.50
CA HIS A 112 2.01 6.89 -0.57
C HIS A 112 2.35 5.69 -1.45
N ALA A 113 1.78 4.50 -1.20
CA ALA A 113 2.07 3.32 -2.00
C ALA A 113 1.65 3.48 -3.47
N TRP A 114 0.51 4.15 -3.71
CA TRP A 114 0.05 4.48 -5.05
C TRP A 114 1.02 5.43 -5.78
N PHE A 115 1.37 6.54 -5.14
CA PHE A 115 2.20 7.59 -5.72
C PHE A 115 3.64 7.14 -5.92
N GLY A 116 4.19 6.38 -4.96
CA GLY A 116 5.53 5.78 -5.07
C GLY A 116 5.62 4.83 -6.26
N ARG A 117 4.65 3.94 -6.43
CA ARG A 117 4.57 3.08 -7.62
C ARG A 117 4.44 3.92 -8.90
N TRP A 118 3.55 4.91 -8.89
CA TRP A 118 3.33 5.76 -10.05
C TRP A 118 4.63 6.45 -10.49
N LEU A 119 5.37 7.07 -9.58
CA LEU A 119 6.66 7.72 -9.86
C LEU A 119 7.70 6.73 -10.39
N LEU A 120 7.86 5.58 -9.73
CA LEU A 120 8.88 4.59 -10.11
C LEU A 120 8.62 3.97 -11.49
N VAL A 121 7.35 3.74 -11.82
CA VAL A 121 6.95 3.26 -13.16
C VAL A 121 7.05 4.38 -14.18
N HIS A 122 6.63 5.61 -13.85
CA HIS A 122 6.66 6.75 -14.75
C HIS A 122 8.10 7.11 -15.17
N PHE A 123 9.03 7.12 -14.22
CA PHE A 123 10.45 7.37 -14.49
C PHE A 123 11.21 6.14 -15.02
N LYS A 124 10.51 5.05 -15.37
CA LYS A 124 11.08 3.80 -15.92
C LYS A 124 12.16 3.16 -15.03
N ILE A 125 12.06 3.37 -13.72
CA ILE A 125 12.95 2.74 -12.73
C ILE A 125 12.49 1.30 -12.45
N TRP A 126 11.20 1.03 -12.61
CA TRP A 126 10.61 -0.30 -12.50
C TRP A 126 9.97 -0.74 -13.83
N PRO A 127 10.15 -2.01 -14.28
CA PRO A 127 10.88 -3.10 -13.62
C PRO A 127 12.37 -3.11 -14.01
N SER A 128 13.24 -2.74 -13.07
CA SER A 128 14.68 -3.00 -13.16
C SER A 128 15.04 -4.14 -12.21
N THR A 129 16.15 -4.83 -12.44
CA THR A 129 16.59 -5.93 -11.57
C THR A 129 17.13 -5.46 -10.22
N LEU A 130 17.20 -4.13 -9.98
CA LEU A 130 17.87 -3.51 -8.81
C LEU A 130 19.28 -4.07 -8.55
N VAL A 131 19.96 -4.61 -9.59
CA VAL A 131 21.32 -5.15 -9.45
C VAL A 131 22.38 -4.05 -9.59
N PHE A 132 22.08 -3.00 -10.34
CA PHE A 132 22.99 -1.88 -10.56
C PHE A 132 22.79 -0.81 -9.49
N ASP A 133 23.89 -0.33 -8.90
CA ASP A 133 23.92 0.68 -7.84
C ASP A 133 23.11 1.94 -8.19
N GLU A 134 23.20 2.41 -9.44
CA GLU A 134 22.46 3.57 -9.93
C GLU A 134 20.93 3.37 -9.83
N SER A 135 20.46 2.16 -10.13
CA SER A 135 19.03 1.83 -10.05
C SER A 135 18.55 1.75 -8.60
N ILE A 136 19.39 1.22 -7.71
CA ILE A 136 19.13 1.19 -6.26
C ILE A 136 19.04 2.62 -5.71
N ILE A 137 20.00 3.48 -6.05
CA ILE A 137 20.03 4.88 -5.59
C ILE A 137 18.80 5.64 -6.10
N LYS A 138 18.45 5.53 -7.39
CA LYS A 138 17.25 6.17 -7.94
C LYS A 138 15.97 5.68 -7.26
N PHE A 139 15.88 4.38 -6.99
CA PHE A 139 14.75 3.79 -6.28
C PHE A 139 14.64 4.33 -4.84
N LEU A 140 15.76 4.36 -4.10
CA LEU A 140 15.82 4.88 -2.74
C LEU A 140 15.56 6.38 -2.66
N LEU A 141 16.04 7.17 -3.64
CA LEU A 141 15.79 8.61 -3.68
C LEU A 141 14.30 8.90 -3.89
N ILE A 142 13.68 8.29 -4.89
CA ILE A 142 12.25 8.51 -5.14
C ILE A 142 11.41 7.94 -4.00
N GLY A 143 11.65 6.70 -3.59
CA GLY A 143 10.93 6.08 -2.48
C GLY A 143 11.11 6.86 -1.17
N GLY A 144 12.33 7.29 -0.87
CA GLY A 144 12.69 8.07 0.31
C GLY A 144 12.02 9.44 0.33
N MET A 145 12.12 10.23 -0.74
CA MET A 145 11.49 11.56 -0.83
C MET A 145 9.98 11.48 -0.67
N VAL A 146 9.34 10.50 -1.32
CA VAL A 146 7.91 10.25 -1.17
C VAL A 146 7.59 9.87 0.28
N SER A 147 8.41 9.03 0.90
CA SER A 147 8.17 8.55 2.26
C SER A 147 8.28 9.61 3.35
N SER A 148 9.14 10.62 3.19
CA SER A 148 9.29 11.69 4.18
C SER A 148 8.24 12.80 4.02
N PHE A 149 7.76 13.04 2.79
CA PHE A 149 6.84 14.14 2.51
C PHE A 149 5.45 13.91 3.11
N PHE A 150 4.87 12.71 2.97
CA PHE A 150 3.49 12.46 3.39
C PHE A 150 3.27 12.44 4.91
N PRO A 151 4.12 11.79 5.72
CA PRO A 151 4.01 11.85 7.17
C PRO A 151 4.20 13.27 7.71
N ALA A 152 5.13 14.04 7.14
CA ALA A 152 5.34 15.44 7.51
C ALA A 152 4.11 16.31 7.17
N LEU A 153 3.55 16.14 5.97
CA LEU A 153 2.32 16.83 5.55
C LEU A 153 1.14 16.50 6.48
N LEU A 154 1.03 15.24 6.89
CA LEU A 154 -0.03 14.80 7.80
C LEU A 154 0.10 15.43 9.17
N THR A 155 1.33 15.53 9.69
CA THR A 155 1.60 16.11 11.01
C THR A 155 1.16 17.58 11.04
N ILE A 156 1.53 18.36 10.03
CA ILE A 156 1.15 19.79 9.91
C ILE A 156 -0.37 19.96 9.73
N ALA A 157 -1.04 19.02 9.07
CA ALA A 157 -2.48 19.11 8.82
C ALA A 157 -3.34 18.81 10.07
N VAL A 158 -2.74 18.21 11.11
CA VAL A 158 -3.43 17.82 12.35
C VAL A 158 -3.14 18.79 13.51
N GLU A 159 -2.09 19.61 13.39
CA GLU A 159 -1.82 20.76 14.27
C GLU A 159 -2.78 21.94 14.02
#